data_AF-A0A539CQD4-F1
#
_entry.id   AF-A0A539CQD4-F1
#
_cell.length_a   1.000
_cell.length_b   1.000
_cell.length_c   1.000
_cell.angle_alpha   90.00
_cell.angle_beta   90.00
_cell.angle_gamma   90.00
#
_symmetry.space_group_name_H-M   'P 1'
#
loop_
_entity.id
_entity.type
_entity.pdbx_description
1 polymer ?
#
loop_
_entity_poly.entity_id
_entity_poly.type
_entity_poly.pdbx_seq_one_letter_code
_entity_poly.pdbx_strand_id
1 'polypeptide(L)'
;MPTEDYYAANKLIKGFIGSANVDTNSRLCMSSSVASHKRAFGSDTVPGCYEDLDEADLLVLVGSNAAWCHPVLYQRMVQAREKRGARIVTIDVRGTATSESADLALTIAPGMDAVLFQRSPGSLGGQWFYRPRLCWSAY
;
A
#
# COMPACT_ATOMS: atom_id res chain seq x y z
N MET A 1 -21.48 2.44 3.63
CA MET A 1 -22.28 1.71 4.61
C MET A 1 -21.50 1.72 5.91
N PRO A 2 -22.04 2.26 7.02
CA PRO A 2 -21.41 2.25 8.34
C PRO A 2 -21.03 0.84 8.81
N THR A 3 -20.13 0.76 9.79
CA THR A 3 -19.68 -0.52 10.37
C THR A 3 -20.85 -1.30 10.96
N GLU A 4 -21.80 -0.60 11.58
CA GLU A 4 -23.00 -1.13 12.19
C GLU A 4 -23.89 -1.84 11.17
N ASP A 5 -24.05 -1.26 9.98
CA ASP A 5 -24.85 -1.83 8.90
C ASP A 5 -24.21 -3.12 8.36
N TYR A 6 -22.88 -3.12 8.15
CA TYR A 6 -22.16 -4.33 7.74
C TYR A 6 -22.28 -5.44 8.78
N TYR A 7 -22.24 -5.09 10.06
CA TYR A 7 -22.40 -6.03 11.16
C TYR A 7 -23.81 -6.62 11.20
N ALA A 8 -24.84 -5.76 11.11
CA ALA A 8 -26.24 -6.18 11.07
C ALA A 8 -26.54 -7.08 9.86
N ALA A 9 -26.09 -6.68 8.66
CA ALA A 9 -26.26 -7.47 7.44
C ALA A 9 -25.57 -8.83 7.53
N ASN A 10 -24.33 -8.90 8.03
CA ASN A 10 -23.63 -10.18 8.21
C ASN A 10 -24.37 -11.10 9.20
N LYS A 11 -24.86 -10.56 10.32
CA LYS A 11 -25.65 -11.34 11.29
C LYS A 11 -26.95 -11.88 10.68
N LEU A 12 -27.66 -11.06 9.93
CA LEU A 12 -28.90 -11.48 9.27
C LEU A 12 -28.62 -12.61 8.27
N ILE A 13 -27.70 -12.40 7.33
CA ILE A 13 -27.48 -13.37 6.26
C ILE A 13 -26.83 -14.67 6.78
N LYS A 14 -25.78 -14.57 7.60
CA LYS A 14 -25.04 -15.75 8.09
C LYS A 14 -25.72 -16.42 9.28
N GLY A 15 -26.37 -15.64 10.15
CA GLY A 15 -26.95 -16.13 11.39
C GLY A 15 -28.42 -16.57 11.26
N PHE A 16 -29.25 -15.79 10.56
CA PHE A 16 -30.69 -16.09 10.44
C PHE A 16 -31.03 -16.81 9.13
N ILE A 17 -30.55 -16.30 7.99
CA ILE A 17 -30.81 -16.92 6.67
C ILE A 17 -29.94 -18.17 6.46
N GLY A 18 -28.77 -18.23 7.10
CA GLY A 18 -27.84 -19.36 6.99
C GLY A 18 -27.08 -19.43 5.65
N SER A 19 -26.95 -18.32 4.93
CA SER A 19 -26.24 -18.26 3.66
C SER A 19 -24.82 -17.73 3.84
N ALA A 20 -23.87 -18.35 3.12
CA ALA A 20 -22.49 -17.88 3.01
C ALA A 20 -22.29 -16.86 1.87
N ASN A 21 -23.31 -16.60 1.04
CA ASN A 21 -23.23 -15.73 -0.12
C ASN A 21 -23.35 -14.26 0.27
N VAL A 22 -22.31 -13.74 0.93
CA VAL A 22 -22.17 -12.33 1.31
C VAL A 22 -20.78 -11.88 0.89
N ASP A 23 -20.72 -10.82 0.07
CA ASP A 23 -19.48 -10.26 -0.42
C ASP A 23 -19.59 -8.73 -0.51
N THR A 24 -18.44 -8.05 -0.55
CA THR A 24 -18.36 -6.59 -0.65
C THR A 24 -17.38 -6.17 -1.74
N ASN A 25 -17.47 -4.91 -2.18
CA ASN A 25 -16.48 -4.33 -3.09
C ASN A 25 -15.04 -4.41 -2.56
N SER A 26 -14.85 -4.48 -1.24
CA SER A 26 -13.54 -4.67 -0.61
C SER A 26 -12.85 -5.95 -1.08
N ARG A 27 -13.59 -6.95 -1.60
CA ARG A 27 -12.95 -8.13 -2.20
C ARG A 27 -12.08 -7.78 -3.40
N LEU A 28 -12.51 -6.84 -4.23
CA LEU A 28 -11.76 -6.41 -5.41
C LEU A 28 -10.57 -5.52 -5.07
N CYS A 29 -10.60 -4.87 -3.90
CA CYS A 29 -9.63 -3.85 -3.53
C CYS A 29 -8.60 -4.34 -2.50
N MET A 30 -9.05 -5.04 -1.46
CA MET A 30 -8.26 -5.30 -0.26
C MET A 30 -7.93 -6.78 -0.05
N SER A 31 -8.61 -7.71 -0.74
CA SER A 31 -8.50 -9.15 -0.44
C SER A 31 -7.08 -9.71 -0.58
N SER A 32 -6.31 -9.23 -1.56
CA SER A 32 -4.91 -9.59 -1.77
C SER A 32 -4.04 -9.12 -0.60
N SER A 33 -4.21 -7.88 -0.15
CA SER A 33 -3.48 -7.30 0.98
C SER A 33 -3.84 -7.96 2.30
N VAL A 34 -5.11 -8.28 2.55
CA VAL A 34 -5.54 -9.03 3.75
C VAL A 34 -4.84 -10.39 3.79
N ALA A 35 -4.77 -11.08 2.64
CA ALA A 35 -4.12 -12.38 2.54
C ALA A 35 -2.60 -12.29 2.74
N SER A 36 -1.94 -11.22 2.28
CA SER A 36 -0.51 -11.01 2.50
C SER A 36 -0.20 -10.62 3.95
N HIS A 37 -0.96 -9.70 4.55
CA HIS A 37 -0.78 -9.30 5.96
C HIS A 37 -0.96 -10.48 6.90
N LYS A 38 -1.97 -11.33 6.69
CA LYS A 38 -2.15 -12.54 7.50
C LYS A 38 -0.98 -13.51 7.37
N ARG A 39 -0.39 -13.66 6.18
CA ARG A 39 0.77 -14.53 5.97
C ARG A 39 2.05 -13.95 6.59
N ALA A 40 2.22 -12.63 6.53
CA ALA A 40 3.43 -11.96 7.01
C ALA A 40 3.42 -11.67 8.52
N PHE A 41 2.27 -11.26 9.06
CA PHE A 41 2.12 -10.73 10.42
C PHE A 41 1.12 -11.48 11.30
N GLY A 42 0.39 -12.45 10.74
CA GLY A 42 -0.61 -13.23 11.48
C GLY A 42 -1.96 -12.51 11.69
N SER A 43 -2.07 -11.24 11.32
CA SER A 43 -3.30 -10.44 11.42
C SER A 43 -3.56 -9.62 10.17
N ASP A 44 -4.80 -9.16 10.01
CA ASP A 44 -5.17 -8.17 8.99
C ASP A 44 -4.93 -6.75 9.53
N THR A 45 -3.66 -6.41 9.77
CA THR A 45 -3.27 -5.13 10.34
C THR A 45 -2.20 -4.50 9.46
N VAL A 46 -2.43 -3.25 9.08
CA VAL A 46 -1.43 -2.44 8.39
C VAL A 46 -0.34 -2.09 9.40
N PRO A 47 0.95 -2.41 9.16
CA PRO A 47 2.01 -2.29 10.15
C PRO A 47 2.51 -0.85 10.39
N GLY A 48 1.83 0.16 9.85
CA GLY A 48 2.20 1.57 9.92
C GLY A 48 1.00 2.48 10.17
N CYS A 49 1.30 3.72 10.50
CA CYS A 49 0.36 4.81 10.75
C CYS A 49 0.67 5.98 9.81
N TYR A 50 -0.12 7.05 9.88
CA TYR A 50 0.10 8.17 8.96
C TYR A 50 1.27 9.07 9.38
N GLU A 51 1.62 9.07 10.67
CA GLU A 51 2.77 9.80 11.21
C GLU A 51 4.09 9.30 10.60
N ASP A 52 4.13 8.04 10.22
CA ASP A 52 5.29 7.47 9.52
C ASP A 52 5.58 8.17 8.19
N LEU A 53 4.55 8.72 7.51
CA LEU A 53 4.74 9.49 6.26
C LEU A 53 5.47 10.81 6.51
N ASP A 54 5.29 11.40 7.70
CA ASP A 54 5.94 12.65 8.08
C ASP A 54 7.38 12.42 8.57
N GLU A 55 7.70 11.20 8.97
CA GLU A 55 8.99 10.82 9.53
C GLU A 55 9.90 10.03 8.58
N ALA A 56 9.37 9.56 7.46
CA ALA A 56 10.11 8.76 6.50
C ALA A 56 11.24 9.55 5.84
N ASP A 57 12.40 8.90 5.68
CA ASP A 57 13.53 9.44 4.90
C ASP A 57 13.48 8.98 3.43
N LEU A 58 12.72 7.90 3.17
CA LEU A 58 12.50 7.31 1.84
C LEU A 58 11.09 6.73 1.76
N LEU A 59 10.33 7.19 0.77
CA LEU A 59 9.00 6.70 0.45
C LEU A 59 9.05 5.97 -0.90
N VAL A 60 8.77 4.67 -0.90
CA VAL A 60 8.73 3.85 -2.12
C VAL A 60 7.28 3.49 -2.44
N LEU A 61 6.75 4.07 -3.51
CA LEU A 61 5.37 3.93 -3.96
C LEU A 61 5.31 2.91 -5.11
N VAL A 62 4.73 1.74 -4.87
CA VAL A 62 4.61 0.66 -5.87
C VAL A 62 3.17 0.61 -6.38
N GLY A 63 2.97 0.83 -7.69
CA GLY A 63 1.65 0.80 -8.32
C GLY A 63 0.68 1.90 -7.86
N SER A 64 1.15 2.86 -7.05
CA SER A 64 0.31 3.86 -6.42
C SER A 64 0.28 5.19 -7.16
N ASN A 65 -0.93 5.68 -7.44
CA ASN A 65 -1.17 7.06 -7.85
C ASN A 65 -1.68 7.91 -6.66
N ALA A 66 -0.87 8.04 -5.61
CA ALA A 66 -1.22 8.76 -4.38
C ALA A 66 -1.66 10.22 -4.61
N ALA A 67 -1.05 10.91 -5.57
CA ALA A 67 -1.42 12.28 -5.92
C ALA A 67 -2.90 12.43 -6.30
N TRP A 68 -3.50 11.40 -6.89
CA TRP A 68 -4.91 11.38 -7.29
C TRP A 68 -5.80 10.62 -6.30
N CYS A 69 -5.36 9.43 -5.88
CA CYS A 69 -6.19 8.52 -5.09
C CYS A 69 -6.17 8.86 -3.59
N HIS A 70 -5.11 9.51 -3.09
CA HIS A 70 -4.90 9.82 -1.68
C HIS A 70 -4.27 11.21 -1.50
N PRO A 71 -4.88 12.30 -2.03
CA PRO A 71 -4.22 13.60 -2.18
C PRO A 71 -3.74 14.21 -0.86
N VAL A 72 -4.47 14.00 0.24
CA VAL A 72 -4.07 14.50 1.58
C VAL A 72 -2.82 13.79 2.10
N LEU A 73 -2.72 12.47 1.88
CA LEU A 73 -1.52 11.71 2.26
C LEU A 73 -0.34 12.09 1.36
N TYR A 74 -0.60 12.31 0.07
CA TYR A 74 0.43 12.76 -0.86
C TYR A 74 1.00 14.13 -0.46
N GLN A 75 0.15 15.06 -0.03
CA GLN A 75 0.59 16.35 0.51
C GLN A 75 1.51 16.19 1.72
N ARG A 76 1.25 15.22 2.61
CA ARG A 76 2.15 14.92 3.75
C ARG A 76 3.51 14.41 3.28
N MET A 77 3.52 13.51 2.29
CA MET A 77 4.77 13.00 1.68
C MET A 77 5.60 14.13 1.06
N VAL A 78 4.96 15.04 0.33
CA VAL A 78 5.64 16.22 -0.25
C VAL A 78 6.18 17.13 0.85
N GLN A 79 5.43 17.35 1.93
CA GLN A 79 5.92 18.12 3.08
C GLN A 79 7.11 17.46 3.77
N ALA A 80 7.12 16.14 3.90
CA ALA A 80 8.27 15.40 4.45
C ALA A 80 9.50 15.59 3.56
N ARG A 81 9.34 15.53 2.23
CA ARG A 81 10.41 15.85 1.27
C ARG A 81 10.95 17.27 1.46
N GLU A 82 10.07 18.27 1.52
CA GLU A 82 10.47 19.68 1.61
C GLU A 82 11.13 20.04 2.95
N LYS A 83 10.60 19.51 4.07
CA LYS A 83 11.06 19.87 5.42
C LYS A 83 12.25 19.04 5.89
N ARG A 84 12.34 17.78 5.46
CA ARG A 84 13.33 16.80 5.98
C ARG A 84 14.26 16.24 4.91
N GLY A 85 14.01 16.52 3.63
CA GLY A 85 14.78 15.93 2.53
C GLY A 85 14.43 14.47 2.26
N ALA A 86 13.23 14.02 2.65
CA ALA A 86 12.74 12.68 2.31
C ALA A 86 12.71 12.48 0.79
N ARG A 87 13.07 11.29 0.30
CA ARG A 87 13.00 10.97 -1.14
C ARG A 87 11.75 10.17 -1.47
N ILE A 88 11.11 10.48 -2.59
CA ILE A 88 9.96 9.77 -3.13
C ILE A 88 10.41 9.00 -4.37
N VAL A 89 10.26 7.68 -4.33
CA VAL A 89 10.55 6.77 -5.44
C VAL A 89 9.26 6.10 -5.88
N THR A 90 8.94 6.09 -7.17
CA THR A 90 7.79 5.37 -7.70
C THR A 90 8.22 4.19 -8.55
N ILE A 91 7.45 3.11 -8.47
CA ILE A 91 7.53 1.93 -9.33
C ILE A 91 6.14 1.73 -9.92
N ASP A 92 5.94 2.09 -11.18
CA ASP A 92 4.61 2.07 -11.80
C ASP A 92 4.71 1.52 -13.22
N VAL A 93 3.61 0.97 -13.74
CA VAL A 93 3.50 0.56 -15.15
C VAL A 93 3.15 1.74 -16.05
N ARG A 94 2.69 2.85 -15.47
CA ARG A 94 2.22 4.06 -16.14
C ARG A 94 2.97 5.30 -15.63
N GLY A 95 3.10 6.30 -16.49
CA GLY A 95 3.43 7.65 -16.05
C GLY A 95 2.23 8.27 -15.35
N THR A 96 2.20 8.22 -14.02
CA THR A 96 1.15 8.83 -13.19
C THR A 96 1.61 10.20 -12.66
N ALA A 97 0.67 11.06 -12.25
CA ALA A 97 1.00 12.36 -11.63
C ALA A 97 1.93 12.21 -10.41
N THR A 98 1.79 11.09 -9.70
CA THR A 98 2.68 10.71 -8.59
C THR A 98 4.11 10.43 -9.10
N SER A 99 4.24 9.70 -10.22
CA SER A 99 5.55 9.39 -10.82
C SER A 99 6.22 10.62 -11.44
N GLU A 100 5.47 11.52 -12.05
CA GLU A 100 5.99 12.77 -12.63
C GLU A 100 6.61 13.70 -11.59
N SER A 101 6.14 13.62 -10.34
CA SER A 101 6.61 14.47 -9.24
C SER A 101 7.51 13.72 -8.24
N ALA A 102 7.90 12.49 -8.54
CA ALA A 102 8.83 11.68 -7.74
C ALA A 102 10.30 12.03 -8.03
N ASP A 103 11.17 11.79 -7.06
CA ASP A 103 12.62 11.97 -7.21
C ASP A 103 13.25 10.89 -8.12
N LEU A 104 12.65 9.70 -8.15
CA LEU A 104 12.98 8.62 -9.08
C LEU A 104 11.71 7.88 -9.48
N ALA A 105 11.49 7.73 -10.79
CA ALA A 105 10.39 6.93 -11.34
C ALA A 105 10.93 5.75 -12.13
N LEU A 106 10.57 4.53 -11.70
CA LEU A 106 10.89 3.29 -12.39
C LEU A 106 9.66 2.75 -13.11
N THR A 107 9.68 2.77 -14.43
CA THR A 107 8.62 2.15 -15.24
C THR A 107 8.90 0.66 -15.43
N ILE A 108 7.96 -0.19 -15.04
CA ILE A 108 8.03 -1.65 -15.23
C ILE A 108 6.93 -2.14 -16.17
N ALA A 109 7.12 -3.31 -16.78
CA ALA A 109 6.05 -3.95 -17.54
C ALA A 109 4.97 -4.51 -16.60
N PRO A 110 3.69 -4.57 -17.01
CA PRO A 110 2.61 -5.13 -16.19
C PRO A 110 2.93 -6.54 -15.67
N GLY A 111 2.77 -6.75 -14.36
CA GLY A 111 3.03 -8.01 -13.68
C GLY A 111 4.51 -8.31 -13.38
N MET A 112 5.42 -7.38 -13.64
CA MET A 112 6.86 -7.55 -13.36
C MET A 112 7.29 -7.11 -11.96
N ASP A 113 6.37 -6.58 -11.16
CA ASP A 113 6.58 -6.20 -9.76
C ASP A 113 7.03 -7.39 -8.91
N ALA A 114 6.38 -8.56 -9.08
CA ALA A 114 6.79 -9.78 -8.40
C ALA A 114 8.24 -10.18 -8.75
N VAL A 115 8.63 -10.04 -10.02
CA VAL A 115 10.00 -10.31 -10.46
C VAL A 115 10.96 -9.30 -9.86
N LEU A 116 10.61 -8.01 -9.82
CA LEU A 116 11.44 -6.98 -9.21
C LEU A 116 11.77 -7.30 -7.74
N PHE A 117 10.79 -7.77 -6.97
CA PHE A 117 10.98 -8.10 -5.55
C PHE A 117 11.58 -9.50 -5.31
N GLN A 118 11.38 -10.47 -6.21
CA GLN A 118 11.93 -11.83 -6.09
C GLN A 118 13.32 -11.98 -6.72
N ARG A 119 13.58 -11.28 -7.83
CA ARG A 119 14.80 -11.37 -8.67
C ARG A 119 15.86 -10.36 -8.24
N SER A 120 16.09 -10.21 -6.94
CA SER A 120 17.35 -9.64 -6.45
C SER A 120 18.35 -10.73 -5.98
N PRO A 121 18.76 -11.72 -6.83
CA PRO A 121 19.86 -12.61 -6.50
C PRO A 121 21.18 -11.88 -6.78
N GLY A 122 21.78 -11.25 -5.78
CA GLY A 122 23.24 -11.05 -5.78
C GLY A 122 23.84 -9.64 -5.72
N SER A 123 23.12 -8.57 -5.38
CA SER A 123 23.79 -7.28 -5.06
C SER A 123 23.22 -6.46 -3.90
N LEU A 124 22.14 -6.89 -3.25
CA LEU A 124 21.66 -6.27 -2.01
C LEU A 124 21.25 -7.34 -1.02
N GLY A 125 22.24 -8.13 -0.57
CA GLY A 125 22.08 -9.00 0.57
C GLY A 125 21.59 -8.20 1.77
N GLY A 126 20.44 -8.57 2.32
CA GLY A 126 20.01 -8.14 3.65
C GLY A 126 19.76 -6.64 3.88
N GLN A 127 19.66 -5.80 2.84
CA GLN A 127 19.59 -4.33 3.00
C GLN A 127 18.33 -3.62 2.48
N TRP A 128 17.40 -4.30 1.81
CA TRP A 128 16.06 -3.73 1.60
C TRP A 128 15.20 -3.72 2.88
N PHE A 129 15.68 -4.39 3.92
CA PHE A 129 15.06 -4.53 5.22
C PHE A 129 16.08 -4.25 6.33
N TYR A 130 16.70 -3.06 6.39
CA TYR A 130 17.33 -2.60 7.64
C TYR A 130 17.59 -1.08 7.70
N ARG A 131 16.58 -0.35 8.22
CA ARG A 131 16.50 1.05 8.73
C ARG A 131 16.85 2.23 7.77
N PRO A 132 16.05 3.32 7.68
CA PRO A 132 15.07 3.84 8.67
C PRO A 132 13.62 4.06 8.14
N ARG A 133 12.64 3.83 9.01
CA ARG A 133 11.27 4.41 9.04
C ARG A 133 10.44 4.44 7.73
N LEU A 134 9.82 3.28 7.45
CA LEU A 134 8.61 3.02 6.66
C LEU A 134 8.67 3.04 5.12
N CYS A 135 8.31 1.89 4.52
CA CYS A 135 7.92 1.75 3.12
C CYS A 135 6.39 1.80 3.03
N TRP A 136 5.83 2.74 2.28
CA TRP A 136 4.38 2.86 2.09
C TRP A 136 4.00 2.36 0.69
N SER A 137 3.54 1.12 0.60
CA SER A 137 2.76 0.70 -0.57
C SER A 137 1.34 1.16 -0.35
N ALA A 138 0.90 2.18 -1.09
CA ALA A 138 -0.53 2.26 -1.34
C ALA A 138 -0.94 1.01 -2.11
N TYR A 139 -2.14 0.55 -1.81
CA TYR A 139 -2.91 -0.36 -2.64
C TYR A 139 -2.90 0.08 -4.11
#